data_AF-A0AAD4RUC3-F1
#
_entry.id   AF-A0AAD4RUC3-F1
#
_cell.length_a   1.000
_cell.length_b   1.000
_cell.length_c   1.000
_cell.angle_alpha   90.00
_cell.angle_beta   90.00
_cell.angle_gamma   90.00
#
_symmetry.space_group_name_H-M   'P 1'
#
loop_
_entity.id
_entity.type
_entity.pdbx_description
1 polymer ?
#
loop_
_entity_poly.entity_id
_entity_poly.type
_entity_poly.pdbx_seq_one_letter_code
_entity_poly.pdbx_strand_id
1 'polypeptide(L)'
;MFLCSGKPSPIKVTGVANSDAEAELRKLEILKLREDLEITDDIVNSEAKLHALYLKWLSYFDHHFDVADEKAFKERFEIFKKSARDVNQWNKSGHSSTCGLNRYSDMTDEEFVSCSWKTYPKKANQVIAGIAHYQDN
;
A
#
# COMPACT_ATOMS: atom_id res chain seq x y z
N MET A 1 -3.88 6.52 -2.94
CA MET A 1 -4.45 5.62 -1.90
C MET A 1 -3.35 5.02 -1.02
N PHE A 2 -3.50 5.03 0.32
CA PHE A 2 -2.52 4.42 1.24
C PHE A 2 -3.15 3.25 1.98
N LEU A 3 -2.60 2.06 1.76
CA LEU A 3 -2.97 0.88 2.53
C LEU A 3 -2.21 0.93 3.85
N CYS A 4 -2.94 1.25 4.92
CA CYS A 4 -2.41 1.25 6.27
C CYS A 4 -2.58 -0.14 6.86
N SER A 5 -1.48 -0.76 7.29
CA SER A 5 -1.57 -2.06 7.95
C SER A 5 -2.07 -1.87 9.36
N GLY A 6 -3.40 -2.01 9.56
CA GLY A 6 -3.94 -2.30 10.88
C GLY A 6 -3.37 -3.63 11.39
N LYS A 7 -3.16 -3.75 12.71
CA LYS A 7 -2.74 -5.03 13.32
C LYS A 7 -3.67 -6.13 12.80
N PRO A 8 -3.16 -7.18 12.15
CA PRO A 8 -4.02 -8.26 11.69
C PRO A 8 -4.66 -8.91 12.92
N SER A 9 -6.00 -8.87 13.00
CA SER A 9 -6.74 -9.76 13.89
C SER A 9 -6.32 -11.21 13.57
N PRO A 10 -6.14 -12.09 14.56
CA PRO A 10 -5.59 -13.41 14.32
C PRO A 10 -6.61 -14.26 13.56
N ILE A 11 -6.49 -14.30 12.23
CA ILE A 11 -7.13 -15.31 11.41
C ILE A 11 -6.31 -16.59 11.62
N LYS A 12 -6.87 -17.55 12.36
CA LYS A 12 -6.33 -18.90 12.44
C LYS A 12 -6.50 -19.58 11.08
N VAL A 13 -5.50 -19.48 10.21
CA VAL A 13 -5.40 -20.31 9.02
C VAL A 13 -4.69 -21.59 9.41
N THR A 14 -5.42 -22.70 9.40
CA THR A 14 -4.88 -24.04 9.57
C THR A 14 -4.10 -24.45 8.32
N GLY A 15 -2.79 -24.62 8.48
CA GLY A 15 -1.96 -25.56 7.74
C GLY A 15 -1.70 -25.29 6.26
N VAL A 16 -0.53 -24.70 5.96
CA VAL A 16 0.37 -25.21 4.91
C VAL A 16 1.79 -24.99 5.44
N ALA A 17 2.50 -26.09 5.69
CA ALA A 17 3.90 -26.08 6.05
C ALA A 17 4.72 -25.63 4.83
N ASN A 18 4.89 -24.32 4.67
CA ASN A 18 6.04 -23.78 3.95
C ASN A 18 7.19 -23.83 4.95
N SER A 19 8.34 -24.36 4.54
CA SER A 19 9.48 -24.56 5.43
C SER A 19 9.77 -23.29 6.22
N ASP A 20 10.01 -23.40 7.53
CA ASP A 20 10.24 -22.23 8.40
C ASP A 20 11.35 -21.30 7.85
N ALA A 21 12.29 -21.85 7.07
CA ALA A 21 13.32 -21.12 6.36
C ALA A 21 12.80 -20.22 5.22
N GLU A 22 11.85 -20.67 4.40
CA GLU A 22 11.24 -19.85 3.33
C GLU A 22 10.39 -18.72 3.91
N ALA A 23 9.70 -18.98 5.03
CA ALA A 23 8.95 -17.96 5.75
C ALA A 23 9.85 -16.87 6.34
N GLU A 24 10.98 -17.25 6.95
CA GLU A 24 11.96 -16.29 7.47
C GLU A 24 12.68 -15.54 6.35
N LEU A 25 13.00 -16.18 5.22
CA LEU A 25 13.58 -15.49 4.05
C LEU A 25 12.64 -14.39 3.51
N ARG A 26 11.36 -14.72 3.32
CA ARG A 26 10.35 -13.76 2.85
C ARG A 26 10.15 -12.60 3.83
N LYS A 27 10.24 -12.89 5.13
CA LYS A 27 10.15 -11.87 6.18
C LYS A 27 11.35 -10.93 6.15
N LEU A 28 12.56 -11.44 5.94
CA LEU A 28 13.76 -10.63 5.75
C LEU A 28 13.67 -9.75 4.51
N GLU A 29 13.15 -10.27 3.39
CA GLU A 29 12.91 -9.48 2.18
C GLU A 29 11.92 -8.34 2.43
N ILE A 30 10.82 -8.60 3.13
CA ILE A 30 9.83 -7.56 3.48
C ILE A 30 10.43 -6.52 4.43
N LEU A 31 11.25 -6.92 5.40
CA LEU A 31 11.93 -6.00 6.31
C LEU A 31 12.91 -5.12 5.55
N LYS A 32 13.70 -5.71 4.66
CA LYS A 32 14.62 -4.98 3.78
C LYS A 32 13.88 -3.98 2.91
N LEU A 33 12.76 -4.38 2.29
CA LEU A 33 11.92 -3.48 1.49
C LEU A 33 11.41 -2.28 2.31
N ARG A 34 11.01 -2.52 3.57
CA ARG A 34 10.53 -1.43 4.45
C ARG A 34 11.62 -0.45 4.83
N GLU A 35 12.82 -0.94 5.13
CA GLU A 35 13.99 -0.12 5.42
C GLU A 35 14.39 0.68 4.17
N ASP A 36 14.45 0.01 3.03
CA ASP A 36 14.87 0.61 1.77
C ASP A 36 13.92 1.67 1.23
N LEU A 37 12.63 1.55 1.57
CA LEU A 37 11.56 2.47 1.16
C LEU A 37 11.07 3.33 2.34
N GLU A 38 11.90 3.51 3.37
CA GLU A 38 11.57 4.39 4.48
C GLU A 38 11.40 5.84 4.00
N ILE A 39 10.27 6.44 4.39
CA ILE A 39 9.96 7.82 4.02
C ILE A 39 10.26 8.73 5.22
N THR A 40 11.11 9.72 4.99
CA THR A 40 11.48 10.74 5.97
C THR A 40 11.20 12.14 5.43
N ASP A 41 11.15 13.13 6.33
CA ASP A 41 10.98 14.55 5.96
C ASP A 41 12.07 15.04 4.99
N ASP A 42 13.31 14.56 5.16
CA ASP A 42 14.44 14.89 4.30
C ASP A 42 14.22 14.40 2.85
N ILE A 43 13.64 13.22 2.68
CA ILE A 43 13.35 12.65 1.36
C ILE A 43 12.19 13.41 0.70
N VAL A 44 11.08 13.66 1.41
CA VAL A 44 9.91 14.33 0.81
C VAL A 44 10.18 15.80 0.48
N ASN A 45 11.10 16.46 1.18
CA ASN A 45 11.45 17.85 0.94
C ASN A 45 12.57 18.04 -0.11
N SER A 46 13.14 16.96 -0.64
CA SER A 46 14.18 17.01 -1.68
C SER A 46 13.73 16.24 -2.93
N GLU A 47 13.51 16.96 -4.03
CA GLU A 47 13.05 16.34 -5.28
C GLU A 47 14.02 15.28 -5.81
N ALA A 48 15.33 15.52 -5.70
CA ALA A 48 16.36 14.56 -6.10
C ALA A 48 16.31 13.27 -5.27
N LYS A 49 16.12 13.37 -3.95
CA LYS A 49 15.99 12.20 -3.07
C LYS A 49 14.68 11.46 -3.30
N LEU A 50 13.59 12.19 -3.52
CA LEU A 50 12.29 11.63 -3.84
C LEU A 50 12.30 10.88 -5.18
N HIS A 51 13.02 11.42 -6.17
CA HIS A 51 13.24 10.76 -7.46
C HIS A 51 14.09 9.48 -7.29
N ALA A 52 15.16 9.54 -6.49
CA ALA A 52 15.95 8.34 -6.18
C ALA A 52 15.12 7.26 -5.47
N LEU A 53 14.26 7.66 -4.53
CA LEU A 53 13.30 6.76 -3.87
C LEU A 53 12.30 6.16 -4.87
N TYR A 54 11.82 6.95 -5.83
CA TYR A 54 10.93 6.47 -6.88
C TYR A 54 11.60 5.41 -7.76
N LEU A 55 12.82 5.64 -8.23
CA LEU A 55 13.59 4.63 -9.00
C LEU A 55 13.82 3.34 -8.19
N LYS A 56 14.09 3.48 -6.90
CA LYS A 56 14.24 2.33 -6.00
C LYS A 56 12.92 1.58 -5.83
N TRP A 57 11.82 2.29 -5.63
CA TRP A 57 10.47 1.70 -5.60
C TRP A 57 10.16 0.97 -6.92
N LEU A 58 10.55 1.54 -8.06
CA LEU A 58 10.38 0.90 -9.36
C LEU A 58 11.10 -0.46 -9.41
N SER A 59 12.33 -0.55 -8.88
CA SER A 59 13.06 -1.83 -8.86
C SER A 59 12.41 -2.94 -8.03
N TYR A 60 11.50 -2.62 -7.11
CA TYR A 60 10.88 -3.57 -6.19
C TYR A 60 9.51 -4.11 -6.63
N PHE A 61 8.80 -3.39 -7.49
CA PHE A 61 7.41 -3.72 -7.85
C PHE A 61 7.25 -3.86 -9.36
N ASP A 62 6.29 -4.65 -9.80
CA ASP A 62 5.90 -4.62 -11.21
C ASP A 62 5.16 -3.31 -11.53
N HIS A 63 5.40 -2.78 -12.73
CA HIS A 63 4.76 -1.55 -13.21
C HIS A 63 3.70 -1.85 -14.25
N HIS A 64 2.71 -0.97 -14.31
CA HIS A 64 1.58 -1.05 -15.23
C HIS A 64 1.68 -0.06 -16.40
N PHE A 65 2.79 0.66 -16.50
CA PHE A 65 3.09 1.64 -17.55
C PHE A 65 4.47 1.38 -18.14
N ASP A 66 4.74 1.94 -19.32
CA ASP A 66 6.05 1.85 -19.96
C ASP A 66 7.00 2.89 -19.36
N VAL A 67 8.09 2.42 -18.74
CA VAL A 67 9.12 3.27 -18.14
C VAL A 67 9.90 4.06 -19.21
N ALA A 68 9.91 3.59 -20.46
CA ALA A 68 10.54 4.30 -21.57
C ALA A 68 9.68 5.47 -22.10
N ASP A 69 8.38 5.52 -21.78
CA ASP A 69 7.53 6.66 -22.09
C ASP A 69 7.77 7.78 -21.07
N GLU A 70 8.50 8.81 -21.50
CA GLU A 70 8.85 9.97 -20.67
C GLU A 70 7.62 10.67 -20.09
N LYS A 71 6.52 10.74 -20.86
CA LYS A 71 5.30 11.41 -20.41
C LYS A 71 4.64 10.59 -19.30
N ALA A 72 4.48 9.27 -19.51
CA ALA A 72 3.92 8.38 -18.51
C ALA A 72 4.79 8.34 -17.24
N PHE A 73 6.11 8.23 -17.40
CA PHE A 73 7.07 8.25 -16.28
C PHE A 73 6.93 9.52 -15.44
N LYS A 74 6.86 10.69 -16.07
CA LYS A 74 6.71 11.97 -15.37
C LYS A 74 5.38 12.08 -14.65
N GLU A 75 4.28 11.67 -15.28
CA GLU A 75 2.95 11.68 -14.68
C GLU A 75 2.87 10.76 -13.45
N ARG A 76 3.39 9.54 -13.57
CA ARG A 76 3.46 8.56 -12.47
C ARG A 76 4.37 9.02 -11.34
N PHE A 77 5.46 9.70 -11.66
CA PHE A 77 6.32 10.31 -10.65
C PHE A 77 5.58 11.40 -9.86
N GLU A 78 4.79 12.27 -10.48
CA GLU A 78 4.00 13.29 -9.77
C GLU A 78 2.97 12.67 -8.81
N ILE A 79 2.28 11.61 -9.25
CA ILE A 79 1.35 10.85 -8.39
C ILE A 79 2.11 10.21 -7.22
N PHE A 80 3.26 9.61 -7.49
CA PHE A 80 4.12 9.03 -6.48
C PHE A 80 4.61 10.06 -5.46
N LYS A 81 4.96 11.28 -5.88
CA LYS A 81 5.36 12.37 -4.96
C LYS A 81 4.24 12.69 -3.97
N LYS A 82 3.00 12.82 -4.45
CA LYS A 82 1.84 13.03 -3.59
C LYS A 82 1.69 11.86 -2.61
N SER A 83 1.84 10.63 -3.12
CA SER A 83 1.78 9.43 -2.31
C SER A 83 2.79 9.38 -1.18
N ALA A 84 4.05 9.70 -1.45
CA ALA A 84 5.10 9.71 -0.44
C ALA A 84 4.84 10.76 0.65
N ARG A 85 4.34 11.94 0.28
CA ARG A 85 3.99 13.00 1.24
C ARG A 85 2.83 12.59 2.15
N ASP A 86 1.78 12.01 1.57
CA ASP A 86 0.59 11.58 2.31
C ASP A 86 0.96 10.46 3.32
N VAL A 87 1.83 9.50 2.94
CA VAL A 87 2.36 8.48 3.87
C VAL A 87 3.19 9.11 4.98
N ASN A 88 4.11 10.03 4.65
CA ASN A 88 4.93 10.70 5.65
C ASN A 88 4.07 11.47 6.67
N GLN A 89 3.05 12.19 6.18
CA GLN A 89 2.12 12.90 7.04
C GLN A 89 1.32 11.94 7.92
N TRP A 90 0.76 10.87 7.35
CA TRP A 90 -0.01 9.87 8.12
C TRP A 90 0.83 9.26 9.26
N ASN A 91 2.06 8.84 8.95
CA ASN A 91 2.94 8.20 9.94
C ASN A 91 3.33 9.17 11.07
N LYS A 92 3.30 10.48 10.82
CA LYS A 92 3.57 11.52 11.83
C LYS A 92 2.34 11.91 12.66
N SER A 93 1.13 11.62 12.19
CA SER A 93 -0.14 11.99 12.85
C SER A 93 -0.46 11.15 14.10
N GLY A 94 0.43 10.27 14.56
CA GLY A 94 0.25 9.51 15.80
C GLY A 94 -0.81 8.41 15.72
N HIS A 95 -1.16 7.96 14.51
CA HIS A 95 -2.07 6.84 14.32
C HIS A 95 -1.47 5.53 14.88
N SER A 96 -2.34 4.61 15.30
CA SER A 96 -1.95 3.29 15.81
C SER A 96 -1.40 2.34 14.74
N SER A 97 -1.42 2.77 13.48
CA SER A 97 -0.92 2.03 12.32
C SER A 97 -0.05 2.95 11.46
N THR A 98 0.98 2.36 10.88
CA THR A 98 1.79 3.00 9.85
C THR A 98 1.34 2.54 8.48
N CYS A 99 1.54 3.40 7.49
CA CYS A 99 1.39 3.08 6.08
C CYS A 99 2.78 3.15 5.43
N GLY A 100 2.94 2.47 4.31
CA GLY A 100 4.19 2.45 3.55
C GLY A 100 3.92 2.58 2.06
N LEU A 101 4.98 2.84 1.30
CA LEU A 101 4.92 2.73 -0.15
C LEU A 101 4.61 1.29 -0.53
N ASN A 102 3.64 1.13 -1.42
CA ASN A 102 3.16 -0.17 -1.89
C ASN A 102 3.09 -0.16 -3.42
N ARG A 103 2.69 -1.28 -4.02
CA ARG A 103 2.62 -1.43 -5.49
C ARG A 103 1.63 -0.50 -6.21
N TYR A 104 0.82 0.26 -5.47
CA TYR A 104 -0.19 1.19 -5.98
C TYR A 104 0.18 2.65 -5.69
N SER A 105 1.41 2.93 -5.25
CA SER A 105 1.85 4.28 -4.86
C SER A 105 1.94 5.26 -6.03
N ASP A 106 1.91 4.80 -7.28
CA ASP A 106 1.88 5.61 -8.51
C ASP A 106 0.48 5.68 -9.17
N MET A 107 -0.56 5.15 -8.49
CA MET A 107 -1.94 5.18 -8.98
C MET A 107 -2.77 6.24 -8.25
N THR A 108 -3.67 6.89 -8.97
CA THR A 108 -4.72 7.72 -8.35
C THR A 108 -5.78 6.85 -7.69
N ASP A 109 -6.61 7.46 -6.85
CA ASP A 109 -7.70 6.75 -6.18
C ASP A 109 -8.73 6.25 -7.20
N GLU A 110 -9.01 7.02 -8.27
CA GLU A 110 -9.90 6.64 -9.36
C GLU A 110 -9.37 5.44 -10.15
N GLU A 111 -8.07 5.48 -10.50
CA GLU A 111 -7.42 4.37 -11.20
C GLU A 111 -7.44 3.10 -10.35
N PHE A 112 -7.10 3.23 -9.06
CA PHE A 112 -7.13 2.11 -8.13
C PHE A 112 -8.55 1.52 -8.04
N VAL A 113 -9.58 2.36 -7.91
CA VAL A 113 -10.97 1.90 -7.82
C VAL A 113 -11.40 1.19 -9.10
N SER A 114 -11.03 1.71 -10.26
CA SER A 114 -11.37 1.13 -11.56
C SER A 114 -10.76 -0.27 -11.78
N CYS A 115 -9.55 -0.50 -11.27
CA CYS A 115 -8.82 -1.75 -11.49
C CYS A 115 -9.03 -2.82 -10.39
N SER A 116 -9.36 -2.42 -9.16
CA SER A 116 -9.29 -3.32 -8.00
C SER A 116 -10.63 -3.90 -7.53
N TRP A 117 -11.74 -3.17 -7.66
CA TRP A 117 -13.00 -3.64 -7.09
C TRP A 117 -13.79 -4.48 -8.09
N LYS A 118 -13.88 -5.79 -7.82
CA LYS A 118 -15.08 -6.55 -8.18
C LYS A 118 -16.19 -6.04 -7.27
N THR A 119 -17.11 -5.25 -7.80
CA THR A 119 -18.35 -4.92 -7.09
C THR A 119 -19.12 -6.20 -6.85
N TYR A 120 -19.00 -6.75 -5.63
CA TYR A 120 -19.87 -7.83 -5.21
C TYR A 120 -21.27 -7.23 -5.05
N PRO A 121 -22.27 -7.68 -5.84
CA PRO A 121 -23.61 -7.16 -5.69
C PRO A 121 -24.04 -7.39 -4.25
N LYS A 122 -24.55 -6.33 -3.60
CA LYS A 122 -25.12 -6.42 -2.26
C LYS A 122 -26.17 -7.53 -2.31
N LYS A 123 -25.91 -8.66 -1.66
CA LYS A 123 -26.91 -9.73 -1.57
C LYS A 123 -28.13 -9.13 -0.89
N ALA A 124 -29.24 -9.05 -1.61
CA ALA A 124 -30.49 -8.65 -0.99
C ALA A 124 -30.73 -9.60 0.20
N ASN A 125 -30.89 -9.02 1.40
CA ASN A 125 -31.38 -9.69 2.60
C ASN A 125 -30.41 -10.67 3.29
N GLN A 126 -29.10 -10.39 3.32
CA GLN A 126 -28.22 -11.10 4.25
C GLN A 126 -28.39 -10.55 5.67
N VAL A 127 -29.23 -11.22 6.46
CA VAL A 127 -29.21 -11.09 7.93
C VAL A 127 -27.91 -11.70 8.42
N ILE A 128 -26.96 -10.87 8.84
CA ILE A 128 -25.73 -11.34 9.49
C ILE A 128 -26.13 -11.77 10.90
N ALA A 129 -26.25 -13.07 11.12
CA ALA A 129 -26.58 -13.63 12.42
C ALA A 129 -25.54 -13.16 13.46
N GLY A 130 -25.99 -12.37 14.44
CA GLY A 130 -25.17 -11.90 15.56
C GLY A 130 -24.78 -10.42 15.55
N ILE A 131 -25.11 -9.64 14.52
CA ILE A 131 -24.99 -8.18 14.58
C ILE A 131 -26.35 -7.62 15.01
N ALA A 132 -26.44 -7.09 16.22
CA ALA A 132 -27.61 -6.37 16.68
C ALA A 132 -27.92 -5.25 15.67
N HIS A 133 -29.17 -5.21 15.20
CA HIS A 133 -29.65 -4.11 14.38
C HIS A 133 -29.43 -2.80 15.15
N TYR A 134 -28.52 -1.95 14.68
CA TYR A 134 -28.57 -0.55 15.05
C TYR A 134 -29.88 -0.01 14.47
N GLN A 135 -30.84 0.28 15.35
CA GLN A 135 -31.98 1.09 15.01
C GLN A 135 -31.48 2.53 14.95
N ASP A 136 -31.62 3.15 13.79
CA ASP A 136 -31.47 4.60 13.66
C ASP A 136 -32.56 5.26 14.51
N ASN A 137 -32.15 6.05 15.51
CA ASN A 137 -33.03 6.96 16.25
C ASN A 137 -33.14 8.29 15.49
#